data_AF-A0A9R0E1A9-F1
#
_entry.id   AF-A0A9R0E1A9-F1
#
_cell.length_a   1.000
_cell.length_b   1.000
_cell.length_c   1.000
_cell.angle_alpha   90.00
_cell.angle_beta   90.00
_cell.angle_gamma   90.00
#
_symmetry.space_group_name_H-M   'P 1'
#
loop_
_entity.id
_entity.type
_entity.pdbx_description
1 polymer ?
#
loop_
_entity_poly.entity_id
_entity_poly.type
_entity_poly.pdbx_seq_one_letter_code
_entity_poly.pdbx_strand_id
1 'polypeptide(L)'
;MVYQLLRQGRLYFNGGGWSMTDEATTSYHAIIDHFTYSLRKINATFLECGRPLVTWQADVFGHTREFASLMAQMGFDAHFISPISYDDELARMRSKSLEFVWRGSDDLGPSTDIYTHKLFDGFWAPPGFCFGQFCHDPLIITSDKTFANVEERNARTFSKVRVMREMKGPNAETILPLIMLRQNIKYMITEI
;
A
#
# COMPACT_ATOMS: atom_id res chain seq x y z
N MET A 1 10.00 23.71 0.88
CA MET A 1 10.10 22.62 1.88
C MET A 1 9.59 21.28 1.32
N VAL A 2 8.34 21.16 0.86
CA VAL A 2 7.79 19.88 0.32
C VAL A 2 8.52 19.38 -0.93
N TYR A 3 8.81 20.26 -1.89
CA TYR A 3 9.49 19.88 -3.14
C TYR A 3 10.88 19.24 -2.93
N GLN A 4 11.62 19.68 -1.91
CA GLN A 4 12.91 19.08 -1.55
C GLN A 4 12.75 17.65 -1.02
N LEU A 5 11.70 17.38 -0.24
CA LEU A 5 11.43 16.03 0.26
C LEU A 5 11.09 15.07 -0.88
N LEU A 6 10.30 15.52 -1.85
CA LEU A 6 9.99 14.74 -3.07
C LEU A 6 11.25 14.47 -3.88
N ARG A 7 12.07 15.51 -4.16
CA ARG A 7 13.34 15.34 -4.89
C ARG A 7 14.35 14.43 -4.21
N GLN A 8 14.35 14.39 -2.88
CA GLN A 8 15.21 13.51 -2.09
C GLN A 8 14.63 12.11 -1.92
N GLY A 9 13.42 11.83 -2.41
CA GLY A 9 12.75 10.55 -2.21
C GLY A 9 12.41 10.27 -0.74
N ARG A 10 12.16 11.31 0.05
CA ARG A 10 11.73 11.20 1.45
C ARG A 10 10.21 11.29 1.61
N LEU A 11 9.54 11.81 0.60
CA LEU A 11 8.10 11.86 0.46
C LEU A 11 7.76 11.30 -0.91
N TYR A 12 6.70 10.49 -1.00
CA TYR A 12 6.15 9.97 -2.24
C TYR A 12 4.65 10.17 -2.23
N PHE A 13 4.08 10.40 -3.42
CA PHE A 13 2.65 10.32 -3.63
C PHE A 13 2.29 8.92 -4.13
N ASN A 14 1.26 8.33 -3.55
CA ASN A 14 0.73 7.02 -3.84
C ASN A 14 -0.80 7.11 -4.05
N GLY A 15 -1.36 6.19 -4.83
CA GLY A 15 -2.76 6.24 -5.25
C GLY A 15 -2.94 7.11 -6.50
N GLY A 16 -2.67 8.41 -6.40
CA GLY A 16 -2.72 9.36 -7.52
C GLY A 16 -4.11 9.88 -7.88
N GLY A 17 -5.19 9.23 -7.43
CA GLY A 17 -6.53 9.81 -7.39
C GLY A 17 -6.61 10.97 -6.40
N TRP A 18 -7.66 11.78 -6.47
CA TRP A 18 -7.92 12.84 -5.49
C TRP A 18 -8.51 12.30 -4.16
N SER A 19 -8.96 11.04 -4.19
CA SER A 19 -9.41 10.19 -3.10
C SER A 19 -9.10 8.73 -3.45
N MET A 20 -9.30 7.85 -2.47
CA MET A 20 -9.37 6.41 -2.72
C MET A 20 -10.80 6.10 -3.19
N THR A 21 -10.98 5.85 -4.48
CA THR A 21 -12.30 5.67 -5.11
C THR A 21 -12.85 4.26 -4.86
N ASP A 22 -14.15 4.15 -4.58
CA ASP A 22 -14.84 2.86 -4.54
C ASP A 22 -14.83 2.20 -5.93
N GLU A 23 -14.70 0.88 -5.96
CA GLU A 23 -14.62 0.12 -7.21
C GLU A 23 -15.96 -0.52 -7.61
N ALA A 24 -16.91 -0.66 -6.68
CA ALA A 24 -18.17 -1.37 -6.95
C ALA A 24 -19.26 -0.47 -7.57
N THR A 25 -19.37 0.78 -7.11
CA THR A 25 -20.48 1.68 -7.44
C THR A 25 -20.07 2.85 -8.34
N THR A 26 -18.77 2.98 -8.63
CA THR A 26 -18.25 4.09 -9.42
C THR A 26 -18.20 3.77 -10.91
N SER A 27 -18.65 4.71 -11.74
CA SER A 27 -18.47 4.63 -13.19
C SER A 27 -17.01 4.90 -13.59
N TYR A 28 -16.52 4.16 -14.60
CA TYR A 28 -15.17 4.34 -15.14
C TYR A 28 -14.88 5.79 -15.57
N HIS A 29 -15.89 6.52 -16.06
CA HIS A 29 -15.74 7.92 -16.46
C HIS A 29 -15.38 8.80 -15.26
N ALA A 30 -16.06 8.60 -14.13
CA ALA A 30 -15.79 9.35 -12.91
C ALA A 30 -14.42 9.01 -12.32
N ILE A 31 -13.97 7.75 -12.43
CA ILE A 31 -12.61 7.34 -12.06
C ILE A 31 -11.60 8.13 -12.90
N ILE A 32 -11.76 8.15 -14.23
CA ILE A 32 -10.84 8.86 -15.13
C ILE A 32 -10.80 10.36 -14.83
N ASP A 33 -11.95 11.01 -14.66
CA ASP A 33 -12.03 12.46 -14.40
C ASP A 33 -11.28 12.85 -13.13
N HIS A 34 -11.54 12.09 -12.06
CA HIS A 34 -10.98 12.32 -10.75
C HIS A 34 -9.46 12.11 -10.71
N PHE A 35 -8.97 11.05 -11.35
CA PHE A 35 -7.53 10.81 -11.53
C PHE A 35 -6.89 11.89 -12.40
N THR A 36 -7.52 12.24 -13.52
CA THR A 36 -7.02 13.29 -14.43
C THR A 36 -6.87 14.62 -13.70
N TYR A 37 -7.86 15.01 -12.91
CA TYR A 37 -7.79 16.25 -12.13
C TYR A 37 -6.63 16.23 -11.12
N SER A 38 -6.53 15.16 -10.33
CA SER A 38 -5.49 15.00 -9.30
C SER A 38 -4.09 14.99 -9.91
N LEU A 39 -3.86 14.15 -10.91
CA LEU A 39 -2.56 13.99 -11.57
C LEU A 39 -2.13 15.28 -12.28
N ARG A 40 -3.07 16.03 -12.88
CA ARG A 40 -2.78 17.35 -13.44
C ARG A 40 -2.34 18.35 -12.36
N LYS A 41 -2.99 18.36 -11.20
CA LYS A 41 -2.61 19.24 -10.07
C LYS A 41 -1.24 18.88 -9.50
N ILE A 42 -0.98 17.59 -9.32
CA ILE A 42 0.32 17.09 -8.86
C ILE A 42 1.41 17.50 -9.85
N ASN A 43 1.21 17.25 -11.14
CA ASN A 43 2.19 17.61 -12.17
C ASN A 43 2.42 19.12 -12.26
N ALA A 44 1.37 19.94 -12.21
CA ALA A 44 1.51 21.40 -12.23
C ALA A 44 2.26 21.96 -11.01
N THR A 45 2.25 21.24 -9.87
CA THR A 45 2.85 21.71 -8.61
C THR A 45 4.26 21.15 -8.37
N PHE A 46 4.44 19.86 -8.67
CA PHE A 46 5.64 19.09 -8.30
C PHE A 46 6.37 18.51 -9.51
N LEU A 47 5.85 18.72 -10.73
CA LEU A 47 6.39 18.18 -11.98
C LEU A 47 6.58 16.66 -11.88
N GLU A 48 7.56 16.14 -12.61
CA GLU A 48 7.90 14.72 -12.66
C GLU A 48 8.20 14.12 -11.27
N CYS A 49 8.80 14.90 -10.36
CA CYS A 49 9.12 14.44 -9.01
C CYS A 49 7.88 14.09 -8.15
N GLY A 50 6.71 14.60 -8.53
CA GLY A 50 5.45 14.29 -7.85
C GLY A 50 4.69 13.12 -8.47
N ARG A 51 5.14 12.55 -9.59
CA ARG A 51 4.38 11.52 -10.31
C ARG A 51 4.20 10.27 -9.41
N PRO A 52 2.97 9.87 -9.08
CA PRO A 52 2.71 8.62 -8.39
C PRO A 52 3.09 7.43 -9.29
N LEU A 53 3.83 6.47 -8.75
CA LEU A 53 4.25 5.26 -9.48
C LEU A 53 3.34 4.07 -9.18
N VAL A 54 2.72 4.07 -8.00
CA VAL A 54 1.89 2.97 -7.52
C VAL A 54 0.53 3.45 -7.09
N THR A 55 -0.46 2.61 -7.32
CA THR A 55 -1.83 2.83 -6.86
C THR A 55 -2.04 2.13 -5.52
N TRP A 56 -2.97 2.65 -4.72
CA TRP A 56 -3.15 2.24 -3.34
C TRP A 56 -4.64 2.15 -3.02
N GLN A 57 -5.19 0.93 -3.11
CA GLN A 57 -6.58 0.60 -2.79
C GLN A 57 -6.63 -0.32 -1.58
N ALA A 58 -6.30 0.24 -0.42
CA ALA A 58 -6.13 -0.54 0.80
C ALA A 58 -7.38 -0.59 1.70
N ASP A 59 -8.40 0.22 1.38
CA ASP A 59 -9.65 0.32 2.14
C ASP A 59 -10.86 0.39 1.19
N VAL A 60 -10.91 -0.55 0.23
CA VAL A 60 -12.04 -0.69 -0.70
C VAL A 60 -12.65 -2.08 -0.59
N PHE A 61 -13.97 -2.15 -0.57
CA PHE A 61 -14.69 -3.40 -0.36
C PHE A 61 -14.85 -4.19 -1.67
N GLY A 62 -13.77 -4.89 -2.04
CA GLY A 62 -13.67 -5.63 -3.29
C GLY A 62 -12.99 -4.81 -4.38
N HIS A 63 -12.38 -5.53 -5.33
CA HIS A 63 -11.59 -4.93 -6.39
C HIS A 63 -12.09 -5.39 -7.76
N THR A 64 -11.98 -4.50 -8.74
CA THR A 64 -12.49 -4.70 -10.08
C THR A 64 -11.37 -4.80 -11.09
N ARG A 65 -11.56 -5.69 -12.05
CA ARG A 65 -10.63 -5.86 -13.17
C ARG A 65 -10.53 -4.59 -14.02
N GLU A 66 -11.62 -3.83 -14.12
CA GLU A 66 -11.67 -2.56 -14.84
C GLU A 66 -10.77 -1.51 -14.20
N PHE A 67 -10.76 -1.41 -12.86
CA PHE A 67 -9.86 -0.48 -12.18
C PHE A 67 -8.39 -0.83 -12.47
N ALA A 68 -8.01 -2.11 -12.37
CA ALA A 68 -6.66 -2.56 -12.72
C ALA A 68 -6.29 -2.22 -14.17
N SER A 69 -7.22 -2.42 -15.11
CA SER A 69 -7.06 -2.04 -16.53
C SER A 69 -6.79 -0.55 -16.71
N LEU A 70 -7.57 0.30 -16.04
CA LEU A 70 -7.41 1.76 -16.11
C LEU A 70 -6.08 2.20 -15.52
N MET A 71 -5.66 1.64 -14.38
CA MET A 71 -4.40 2.00 -13.74
C MET A 71 -3.20 1.61 -14.60
N ALA A 72 -3.24 0.43 -15.24
CA ALA A 72 -2.21 0.01 -16.19
C ALA A 72 -2.11 1.00 -17.37
N GLN A 73 -3.25 1.38 -17.96
CA GLN A 73 -3.31 2.32 -19.08
C GLN A 73 -2.88 3.75 -18.70
N MET A 74 -3.08 4.16 -17.44
CA MET A 74 -2.57 5.43 -16.90
C MET A 74 -1.05 5.41 -16.64
N GLY A 75 -0.39 4.26 -16.81
CA GLY A 75 1.06 4.13 -16.68
C GLY A 75 1.54 4.01 -15.23
N PHE A 76 0.76 3.38 -14.37
CA PHE A 76 1.19 2.94 -13.05
C PHE A 76 1.92 1.60 -13.12
N ASP A 77 2.96 1.44 -12.31
CA ASP A 77 3.80 0.23 -12.32
C ASP A 77 3.21 -0.88 -11.44
N ALA A 78 2.52 -0.50 -10.36
CA ALA A 78 1.98 -1.44 -9.39
C ALA A 78 0.65 -1.01 -8.75
N HIS A 79 -0.08 -2.00 -8.28
CA HIS A 79 -1.38 -1.88 -7.63
C HIS A 79 -1.40 -2.62 -6.29
N PHE A 80 -1.59 -1.89 -5.20
CA PHE A 80 -1.69 -2.48 -3.87
C PHE A 80 -3.15 -2.55 -3.44
N ILE A 81 -3.58 -3.74 -3.04
CA ILE A 81 -4.99 -4.05 -2.75
C ILE A 81 -5.19 -4.64 -1.35
N SER A 82 -6.30 -4.24 -0.73
CA SER A 82 -6.87 -4.80 0.50
C SER A 82 -8.24 -4.13 0.77
N PRO A 83 -9.18 -4.78 1.45
CA PRO A 83 -9.31 -6.23 1.68
C PRO A 83 -9.77 -7.02 0.44
N ILE A 84 -9.50 -8.32 0.43
CA ILE A 84 -10.14 -9.30 -0.48
C ILE A 84 -11.00 -10.27 0.33
N SER A 85 -11.75 -11.16 -0.33
CA SER A 85 -12.49 -12.22 0.36
C SER A 85 -11.56 -13.05 1.24
N TYR A 86 -12.02 -13.40 2.44
CA TYR A 86 -11.27 -14.21 3.40
C TYR A 86 -10.82 -15.55 2.81
N ASP A 87 -11.69 -16.22 2.05
CA ASP A 87 -11.35 -17.51 1.44
C ASP A 87 -10.28 -17.37 0.36
N ASP A 88 -10.32 -16.29 -0.43
CA ASP A 88 -9.29 -15.99 -1.44
C ASP A 88 -7.96 -15.62 -0.77
N GLU A 89 -8.01 -14.84 0.32
CA GLU A 89 -6.83 -14.51 1.11
C GLU A 89 -6.16 -15.77 1.68
N LEU A 90 -6.91 -16.66 2.31
CA LEU A 90 -6.38 -17.91 2.83
C LEU A 90 -5.78 -18.79 1.73
N ALA A 91 -6.47 -18.90 0.59
CA ALA A 91 -5.99 -19.66 -0.55
C ALA A 91 -4.65 -19.10 -1.04
N ARG A 92 -4.57 -17.78 -1.25
CA ARG A 92 -3.36 -17.08 -1.71
C ARG A 92 -2.22 -17.13 -0.71
N MET A 93 -2.49 -17.08 0.59
CA MET A 93 -1.47 -17.28 1.62
C MET A 93 -0.88 -18.69 1.55
N ARG A 94 -1.72 -19.72 1.34
CA ARG A 94 -1.26 -21.11 1.22
C ARG A 94 -0.50 -21.38 -0.07
N SER A 95 -0.99 -20.87 -1.20
CA SER A 95 -0.33 -21.00 -2.52
C SER A 95 0.77 -19.98 -2.75
N LYS A 96 1.00 -19.07 -1.80
CA LYS A 96 2.01 -18.01 -1.85
C LYS A 96 1.82 -17.07 -3.05
N SER A 97 0.58 -16.72 -3.36
CA SER A 97 0.20 -15.93 -4.55
C SER A 97 -0.49 -14.61 -4.19
N LEU A 98 0.02 -13.94 -3.15
CA LEU A 98 -0.38 -12.57 -2.76
C LEU A 98 0.19 -11.52 -3.72
N GLU A 99 1.27 -11.85 -4.42
CA GLU A 99 1.88 -11.06 -5.48
C GLU A 99 1.60 -11.73 -6.82
N PHE A 100 1.04 -11.00 -7.78
CA PHE A 100 0.68 -11.54 -9.09
C PHE A 100 0.60 -10.43 -10.13
N VAL A 101 0.72 -10.79 -11.41
CA VAL A 101 0.39 -9.88 -12.52
C VAL A 101 -1.10 -10.01 -12.79
N TRP A 102 -1.82 -8.90 -12.69
CA TRP A 102 -3.26 -8.86 -12.94
C TRP A 102 -3.53 -8.29 -14.33
N ARG A 103 -4.12 -9.10 -15.21
CA ARG A 103 -4.59 -8.66 -16.52
C ARG A 103 -5.95 -7.97 -16.40
N GLY A 104 -5.97 -6.67 -16.71
CA GLY A 104 -7.16 -5.83 -16.66
C GLY A 104 -8.20 -6.10 -17.76
N SER A 105 -7.76 -6.56 -18.94
CA SER A 105 -8.65 -6.84 -20.07
C SER A 105 -8.08 -7.93 -20.97
N ASP A 106 -8.92 -8.88 -21.35
CA ASP A 106 -8.55 -9.93 -22.30
C ASP A 106 -8.44 -9.38 -23.73
N ASP A 107 -9.23 -8.37 -24.05
CA ASP A 107 -9.25 -7.73 -25.38
C ASP A 107 -8.04 -6.82 -25.61
N LEU A 108 -7.63 -6.07 -24.57
CA LEU A 108 -6.45 -5.19 -24.62
C LEU A 108 -5.15 -5.95 -24.32
N GLY A 109 -5.27 -7.17 -23.79
CA GLY A 109 -4.16 -8.08 -23.57
C GLY A 109 -3.08 -7.51 -22.64
N PRO A 110 -1.79 -7.78 -22.91
CA PRO A 110 -0.68 -7.43 -22.03
C PRO A 110 -0.51 -5.93 -21.74
N SER A 111 -1.12 -5.05 -22.53
CA SER A 111 -1.11 -3.60 -22.27
C SER A 111 -1.84 -3.21 -20.98
N THR A 112 -2.63 -4.13 -20.42
CA THR A 112 -3.38 -3.95 -19.18
C THR A 112 -2.85 -4.81 -18.03
N ASP A 113 -1.68 -5.43 -18.21
CA ASP A 113 -1.03 -6.21 -17.16
C ASP A 113 -0.39 -5.25 -16.15
N ILE A 114 -0.81 -5.35 -14.87
CA ILE A 114 -0.27 -4.56 -13.77
C ILE A 114 0.18 -5.45 -12.62
N TYR A 115 1.38 -5.19 -12.07
CA TYR A 115 1.83 -5.91 -10.88
C TYR A 115 0.92 -5.57 -9.71
N THR A 116 0.34 -6.59 -9.10
CA THR A 116 -0.61 -6.44 -8.01
C THR A 116 -0.10 -7.12 -6.75
N HIS A 117 -0.16 -6.42 -5.64
CA HIS A 117 0.24 -6.91 -4.33
C HIS A 117 -0.93 -6.80 -3.35
N LYS A 118 -1.45 -7.95 -2.92
CA LYS A 118 -2.40 -8.05 -1.81
C LYS A 118 -1.63 -7.89 -0.50
N LEU A 119 -1.95 -6.86 0.30
CA LEU A 119 -1.27 -6.61 1.59
C LEU A 119 -1.41 -7.79 2.56
N PHE A 120 -0.31 -8.22 3.18
CA PHE A 120 -0.28 -9.44 3.99
C PHE A 120 -1.26 -9.46 5.17
N ASP A 121 -1.35 -8.36 5.93
CA ASP A 121 -2.12 -8.28 7.19
C ASP A 121 -2.97 -7.00 7.20
N GLY A 122 -3.64 -6.77 6.07
CA GLY A 122 -4.34 -5.52 5.78
C GLY A 122 -3.38 -4.32 5.75
N PHE A 123 -3.93 -3.15 6.08
CA PHE A 123 -3.20 -1.87 6.04
C PHE A 123 -2.79 -1.38 7.43
N TRP A 124 -2.69 -2.28 8.39
CA TRP A 124 -2.49 -1.98 9.79
C TRP A 124 -1.04 -2.17 10.22
N ALA A 125 -0.63 -1.44 11.27
CA ALA A 125 0.62 -1.71 11.97
C ALA A 125 0.61 -3.12 12.58
N PRO A 126 1.73 -3.87 12.53
CA PRO A 126 1.86 -5.12 13.24
C PRO A 126 1.52 -4.96 14.73
N PRO A 127 0.93 -5.98 15.38
CA PRO A 127 0.64 -5.92 16.80
C PRO A 127 1.85 -5.54 17.63
N GLY A 128 1.72 -4.51 18.47
CA GLY A 128 2.83 -3.98 19.26
C GLY A 128 3.61 -2.84 18.59
N PHE A 129 3.37 -2.49 17.33
CA PHE A 129 4.10 -1.43 16.60
C PHE A 129 3.21 -0.25 16.20
N CYS A 130 2.08 -0.06 16.89
CA CYS A 130 1.21 1.09 16.72
C CYS A 130 1.71 2.25 17.59
N PHE A 131 2.36 3.24 16.99
CA PHE A 131 2.89 4.43 17.71
C PHE A 131 2.09 5.72 17.46
N GLY A 132 0.87 5.58 16.95
CA GLY A 132 -0.03 6.73 16.79
C GLY A 132 -0.65 7.17 18.12
N GLN A 133 -1.20 8.38 18.14
CA GLN A 133 -1.82 8.98 19.33
C GLN A 133 -2.94 8.12 19.95
N PHE A 134 -3.66 7.36 19.13
CA PHE A 134 -4.76 6.48 19.55
C PHE A 134 -4.32 5.02 19.76
N CYS A 135 -3.02 4.75 19.91
CA CYS A 135 -2.49 3.42 20.16
C CYS A 135 -2.09 3.28 21.63
N HIS A 136 -2.14 2.05 22.15
CA HIS A 136 -1.74 1.72 23.53
C HIS A 136 -0.50 0.82 23.57
N ASP A 137 0.19 0.63 22.44
CA ASP A 137 1.41 -0.16 22.41
C ASP A 137 2.54 0.57 23.16
N PRO A 138 3.37 -0.14 23.95
CA PRO A 138 4.44 0.49 24.70
C PRO A 138 5.49 1.10 23.76
N LEU A 139 6.04 2.26 24.10
CA LEU A 139 7.15 2.84 23.34
C LEU A 139 8.39 1.93 23.39
N ILE A 140 9.30 2.10 22.43
CA ILE A 140 10.60 1.43 22.46
C ILE A 140 11.47 2.16 23.50
N ILE A 141 11.87 1.45 24.55
CA ILE A 141 12.66 2.01 25.65
C ILE A 141 14.06 1.42 25.58
N THR A 142 15.06 2.27 25.28
CA THR A 142 16.48 1.88 25.15
C THR A 142 17.33 2.32 26.33
N SER A 143 16.90 3.35 27.07
CA SER A 143 17.71 4.04 28.07
C SER A 143 17.62 3.45 29.47
N ASP A 144 16.47 2.87 29.84
CA ASP A 144 16.23 2.31 31.17
C ASP A 144 16.40 0.79 31.15
N LYS A 145 17.40 0.26 31.87
CA LYS A 145 17.67 -1.18 31.94
C LYS A 145 16.53 -1.99 32.56
N THR A 146 15.69 -1.36 33.38
CA THR A 146 14.58 -2.00 34.10
C THR A 146 13.37 -2.17 33.21
N PHE A 147 13.15 -1.22 32.30
CA PHE A 147 12.01 -1.18 31.38
C PHE A 147 12.41 -1.41 29.92
N ALA A 148 13.67 -1.77 29.66
CA ALA A 148 14.19 -2.02 28.32
C ALA A 148 13.41 -3.15 27.67
N ASN A 149 12.77 -2.85 26.53
CA ASN A 149 11.97 -3.80 25.78
C ASN A 149 12.54 -4.10 24.38
N VAL A 150 13.70 -3.54 24.04
CA VAL A 150 14.28 -3.58 22.68
C VAL A 150 14.47 -5.01 22.17
N GLU A 151 15.01 -5.92 22.99
CA GLU A 151 15.26 -7.31 22.57
C GLU A 151 13.96 -8.05 22.25
N GLU A 152 12.95 -7.89 23.10
CA GLU A 152 11.62 -8.46 22.86
C GLU A 152 10.98 -7.87 21.60
N ARG A 153 11.07 -6.55 21.41
CA ARG A 153 10.56 -5.86 20.22
C ARG A 153 11.25 -6.38 18.96
N ASN A 154 12.57 -6.50 18.97
CA ASN A 154 13.34 -7.02 17.85
C ASN A 154 12.92 -8.45 17.51
N ALA A 155 12.83 -9.33 18.51
CA ALA A 155 12.41 -10.71 18.31
C ALA A 155 11.00 -10.82 17.67
N ARG A 156 10.05 -9.99 18.11
CA ARG A 156 8.69 -9.92 17.53
C ARG A 156 8.69 -9.40 16.08
N THR A 157 9.49 -8.38 15.76
CA THR A 157 9.61 -7.89 14.38
C THR A 157 10.20 -8.96 13.47
N PHE A 158 11.31 -9.58 13.89
CA PHE A 158 11.98 -10.60 13.08
C PHE A 158 11.13 -11.85 12.88
N SER A 159 10.34 -12.26 13.87
CA SER A 159 9.42 -13.39 13.72
C SER A 159 8.33 -13.09 12.68
N LYS A 160 7.74 -11.89 12.71
CA LYS A 160 6.73 -11.47 11.72
C LYS A 160 7.33 -11.34 10.32
N VAL A 161 8.50 -10.71 10.19
CA VAL A 161 9.25 -10.61 8.92
C VAL A 161 9.54 -11.99 8.35
N ARG A 162 9.93 -12.96 9.18
CA ARG A 162 10.16 -14.34 8.76
C ARG A 162 8.88 -14.99 8.22
N VAL A 163 7.74 -14.83 8.90
CA VAL A 163 6.45 -15.33 8.41
C VAL A 163 6.08 -14.69 7.07
N MET A 164 6.21 -13.36 6.94
CA MET A 164 5.93 -12.67 5.67
C MET A 164 6.82 -13.18 4.54
N ARG A 165 8.08 -13.48 4.84
CA ARG A 165 9.04 -14.04 3.86
C ARG A 165 8.67 -15.46 3.44
N GLU A 166 8.18 -16.28 4.35
CA GLU A 166 7.77 -17.67 4.05
C GLU A 166 6.51 -17.73 3.16
N MET A 167 5.69 -16.68 3.19
CA MET A 167 4.42 -16.54 2.46
C MET A 167 4.57 -15.98 1.03
N LYS A 168 5.80 -15.65 0.61
CA LYS A 168 6.09 -15.20 -0.77
C LYS A 168 6.12 -16.34 -1.77
N GLY A 169 5.68 -16.06 -3.00
CA GLY A 169 5.59 -17.04 -4.08
C GLY A 169 6.90 -17.74 -4.39
N PRO A 170 6.85 -19.00 -4.87
CA PRO A 170 8.04 -19.75 -5.27
C PRO A 170 8.83 -19.04 -6.38
N ASN A 171 8.17 -18.15 -7.15
CA ASN A 171 8.75 -17.37 -8.25
C ASN A 171 8.95 -15.88 -7.90
N ALA A 172 8.80 -15.48 -6.63
CA ALA A 172 9.04 -14.10 -6.23
C ALA A 172 10.55 -13.82 -6.23
N GLU A 173 11.03 -13.06 -7.23
CA GLU A 173 12.46 -12.72 -7.37
C GLU A 173 12.96 -11.81 -6.22
N THR A 174 12.07 -11.11 -5.51
CA THR A 174 12.44 -10.14 -4.47
C THR A 174 12.25 -10.66 -3.04
N ILE A 175 13.31 -10.53 -2.26
CA ILE A 175 13.44 -10.97 -0.85
C ILE A 175 12.65 -10.05 0.13
N LEU A 176 12.06 -8.94 -0.34
CA LEU A 176 11.65 -7.83 0.52
C LEU A 176 10.17 -7.90 0.94
N PRO A 177 9.85 -8.08 2.23
CA PRO A 177 8.48 -7.94 2.75
C PRO A 177 8.10 -6.46 2.89
N LEU A 178 6.83 -6.14 2.59
CA LEU A 178 6.25 -4.83 2.86
C LEU A 178 5.56 -4.85 4.23
N ILE A 179 5.94 -3.91 5.11
CA ILE A 179 5.34 -3.75 6.43
C ILE A 179 4.65 -2.39 6.49
N MET A 180 3.35 -2.40 6.75
CA MET A 180 2.59 -1.19 7.03
C MET A 180 2.85 -0.77 8.48
N LEU A 181 3.18 0.48 8.72
CA LEU A 181 3.52 0.98 10.07
C LEU A 181 2.42 1.83 10.70
N ARG A 182 1.23 1.90 10.08
CA ARG A 182 0.20 2.85 10.49
C ARG A 182 -1.21 2.31 10.33
N GLN A 183 -2.16 3.03 10.91
CA GLN A 183 -3.60 2.84 10.83
C GLN A 183 -4.29 4.21 10.66
N ASN A 184 -5.55 4.26 10.20
CA ASN A 184 -6.40 5.46 9.95
C ASN A 184 -6.06 6.76 10.73
N ILE A 185 -6.11 7.92 10.04
CA ILE A 185 -5.94 9.32 10.52
C ILE A 185 -5.22 9.45 11.89
N LYS A 186 -3.89 9.33 11.89
CA LYS A 186 -3.05 9.33 13.12
C LYS A 186 -1.93 10.38 13.17
N TYR A 187 -1.90 11.32 12.21
CA TYR A 187 -0.97 12.45 12.11
C TYR A 187 -1.87 13.67 12.00
N MET A 188 -2.68 13.88 13.03
CA MET A 188 -3.33 15.17 13.18
C MET A 188 -2.23 16.10 13.67
N ILE A 189 -1.74 16.96 12.79
CA ILE A 189 -1.03 18.16 13.23
C ILE A 189 -2.13 19.00 13.84
N THR A 190 -2.33 18.90 15.16
CA THR A 190 -3.11 19.91 15.87
C THR A 190 -2.31 21.20 15.75
N GLU A 191 -2.78 22.14 14.94
CA GLU A 191 -2.31 23.52 15.00
C GLU A 191 -2.46 23.98 16.46
N ILE A 192 -1.32 24.35 17.07
CA ILE A 192 -1.26 25.15 18.30
C ILE A 192 -1.01 26.59 17.86
#